data_AF-A0A538PX16-F1
#
_entry.id   AF-A0A538PX16-F1
#
_cell.length_a   1.000
_cell.length_b   1.000
_cell.length_c   1.000
_cell.angle_alpha   90.00
_cell.angle_beta   90.00
_cell.angle_gamma   90.00
#
_symmetry.space_group_name_H-M   'P 1'
#
loop_
_entity.id
_entity.type
_entity.pdbx_description
1 polymer ?
#
loop_
_entity_poly.entity_id
_entity_poly.type
_entity_poly.pdbx_seq_one_letter_code
_entity_poly.pdbx_strand_id
1 'polypeptide(L)'
;MRGQRQVFARGLALALIKKLTLEGDEIWVRFFDSRLHETIKVGRSGQVPVPYLLSFRSERGRNYGKVFRQLLVEVTRLRREQKRRVVLYTITHGQCHIEPELITALKQHAFLYGVVVLPSSDHLPEFVPLLDRS
;
A
#
# COMPACT_ATOMS: atom_id res chain seq x y z
N MET A 1 -5.74 -6.86 -7.87
CA MET A 1 -5.73 -8.31 -7.55
C MET A 1 -7.12 -8.89 -7.80
N ARG A 2 -7.27 -10.21 -8.01
CA ARG A 2 -8.57 -10.89 -8.20
C ARG A 2 -8.55 -12.26 -7.53
N GLY A 3 -9.73 -12.82 -7.21
CA GLY A 3 -9.88 -14.18 -6.68
C GLY A 3 -9.13 -14.39 -5.35
N GLN A 4 -8.49 -15.55 -5.18
CA GLN A 4 -7.78 -15.90 -3.94
C GLN A 4 -6.70 -14.87 -3.54
N ARG A 5 -5.98 -14.28 -4.51
CA ARG A 5 -4.97 -13.24 -4.23
C ARG A 5 -5.57 -12.02 -3.54
N GLN A 6 -6.80 -11.65 -3.92
CA GLN A 6 -7.52 -10.54 -3.29
C GLN A 6 -7.96 -10.89 -1.87
N VAL A 7 -8.43 -12.12 -1.63
CA VAL A 7 -8.80 -12.60 -0.29
C VAL A 7 -7.58 -12.60 0.62
N PHE A 8 -6.46 -13.18 0.16
CA PHE A 8 -5.19 -13.20 0.89
C PHE A 8 -4.70 -11.79 1.23
N ALA A 9 -4.61 -10.90 0.24
CA ALA A 9 -4.13 -9.53 0.46
C ALA A 9 -4.95 -8.77 1.50
N ARG A 10 -6.26 -9.00 1.56
CA ARG A 10 -7.15 -8.41 2.57
C ARG A 10 -6.95 -9.00 3.94
N GLY A 11 -6.87 -10.33 4.04
CA GLY A 11 -6.57 -11.01 5.30
C GLY A 11 -5.24 -10.53 5.88
N LEU A 12 -4.22 -10.42 5.03
CA LEU A 12 -2.92 -9.88 5.41
C LEU A 12 -3.01 -8.41 5.84
N ALA A 13 -3.72 -7.56 5.09
CA ALA A 13 -3.92 -6.17 5.47
C ALA A 13 -4.58 -6.05 6.84
N LEU A 14 -5.63 -6.84 7.12
CA LEU A 14 -6.31 -6.86 8.42
C LEU A 14 -5.39 -7.31 9.55
N ALA A 15 -4.59 -8.36 9.34
CA ALA A 15 -3.62 -8.82 10.32
C ALA A 15 -2.55 -7.76 10.60
N LEU A 16 -2.02 -7.12 9.56
CA LEU A 16 -1.04 -6.04 9.67
C LEU A 16 -1.62 -4.83 10.42
N ILE A 17 -2.84 -4.42 10.08
CA ILE A 17 -3.53 -3.33 10.80
C ILE A 17 -3.66 -3.66 12.28
N LYS A 18 -4.09 -4.89 12.62
CA LYS A 18 -4.24 -5.30 14.02
C LYS A 18 -2.89 -5.28 14.75
N LYS A 19 -1.84 -5.80 14.14
CA LYS A 19 -0.48 -5.77 14.70
C LYS A 19 -0.03 -4.34 14.99
N LEU A 20 -0.04 -3.46 13.98
CA LEU A 20 0.42 -2.08 14.10
C LEU A 20 -0.45 -1.29 15.12
N THR A 21 -1.74 -1.59 15.22
CA THR A 21 -2.62 -0.97 16.22
C THR A 21 -2.17 -1.34 17.63
N LEU A 22 -1.80 -2.60 17.86
CA LEU A 22 -1.30 -3.07 19.16
C LEU A 22 0.06 -2.44 19.51
N GLU A 23 0.86 -2.08 18.50
CA GLU A 23 2.11 -1.33 18.65
C GLU A 23 1.89 0.18 18.90
N GLY A 24 0.65 0.67 18.78
CA GLY A 24 0.26 2.05 19.06
C GLY A 24 0.35 2.99 17.87
N ASP A 25 0.51 2.46 16.65
CA ASP A 25 0.63 3.27 15.43
C ASP A 25 -0.71 3.88 14.97
N GLU A 26 -0.63 5.08 14.40
CA GLU A 26 -1.74 5.63 13.60
C GLU A 26 -1.71 5.03 12.19
N ILE A 27 -2.82 4.40 11.81
CA ILE A 27 -2.87 3.61 10.57
C ILE A 27 -3.91 4.20 9.62
N TRP A 28 -3.50 4.33 8.37
CA TRP A 28 -4.36 4.68 7.25
C TRP A 28 -4.32 3.57 6.21
N VAL A 29 -5.48 3.25 5.64
CA VAL A 29 -5.63 2.18 4.64
C VAL A 29 -6.26 2.77 3.39
N ARG A 30 -5.70 2.40 2.23
CA ARG A 30 -6.20 2.81 0.92
C ARG A 30 -6.13 1.66 -0.06
N PHE A 31 -7.14 1.57 -0.92
CA PHE A 31 -7.09 0.72 -2.11
C PHE A 31 -6.57 1.52 -3.31
N PHE A 32 -6.04 0.80 -4.29
CA PHE A 32 -5.64 1.39 -5.56
C PHE A 32 -5.91 0.46 -6.75
N ASP A 33 -6.19 1.07 -7.91
CA ASP A 33 -6.35 0.42 -9.21
C ASP A 33 -5.86 1.34 -10.35
N SER A 34 -6.77 1.98 -11.10
CA SER A 34 -6.48 3.11 -11.99
C SER A 34 -6.43 4.44 -11.25
N ARG A 35 -6.91 4.47 -10.00
CA ARG A 35 -6.86 5.62 -9.09
C ARG A 35 -6.46 5.20 -7.68
N LEU A 36 -6.11 6.18 -6.87
CA LEU A 36 -5.89 6.01 -5.43
C LEU A 36 -7.21 6.35 -4.71
N HIS A 37 -7.82 5.35 -4.06
CA HIS A 37 -9.14 5.49 -3.42
C HIS A 37 -9.07 6.30 -2.13
N GLU A 38 -10.22 6.58 -1.52
CA GLU A 38 -10.31 7.35 -0.28
C GLU A 38 -9.53 6.72 0.88
N THR A 39 -9.02 7.58 1.77
CA THR A 39 -8.28 7.19 2.96
C THR A 39 -9.21 6.74 4.06
N ILE A 40 -9.05 5.49 4.49
CA ILE A 40 -9.72 4.95 5.67
C ILE A 40 -8.77 5.13 6.85
N LYS A 41 -9.19 5.90 7.85
CA LYS A 41 -8.46 5.99 9.12
C LYS A 41 -8.89 4.86 10.04
N VAL A 42 -7.93 4.09 10.55
CA VAL A 42 -8.20 3.08 11.56
C VAL A 42 -8.32 3.77 12.91
N GLY A 43 -9.42 3.56 13.62
CA GLY A 43 -9.63 4.16 14.93
C GLY A 43 -8.60 3.67 15.95
N ARG A 44 -8.33 4.46 17.00
CA ARG A 44 -7.35 4.11 18.06
C ARG A 44 -7.64 2.79 18.77
N SER A 45 -8.89 2.33 18.76
CA SER A 45 -9.31 1.02 19.28
C SER A 45 -9.06 -0.15 18.32
N GLY A 46 -8.48 0.10 17.13
CA GLY A 46 -8.33 -0.87 16.07
C GLY A 46 -9.63 -1.18 15.33
N GLN A 47 -10.66 -0.38 15.53
CA GLN A 47 -11.90 -0.50 14.76
C GLN A 47 -11.64 -0.10 13.32
N VAL A 48 -11.71 -1.08 12.44
CA VAL A 48 -11.62 -0.96 10.99
C VAL A 48 -13.01 -1.19 10.43
N PRO A 49 -13.45 -0.49 9.38
CA PRO A 49 -14.67 -0.84 8.66
C PRO A 49 -14.43 -2.13 7.85
N VAL A 50 -14.39 -3.27 8.55
CA VAL A 50 -14.16 -4.60 7.99
C VAL A 50 -15.09 -4.90 6.81
N PRO A 51 -16.41 -4.60 6.88
CA PRO A 51 -17.29 -4.78 5.74
C PRO A 51 -16.81 -4.03 4.49
N TYR A 52 -16.32 -2.79 4.64
CA TYR A 52 -15.79 -2.02 3.51
C TYR A 52 -14.53 -2.67 2.92
N LEU A 53 -13.55 -3.05 3.77
CA LEU A 53 -12.33 -3.69 3.29
C LEU A 53 -12.60 -5.01 2.55
N LEU A 54 -13.54 -5.81 3.07
CA LEU A 54 -13.89 -7.11 2.50
C LEU A 54 -14.80 -7.00 1.28
N SER A 55 -15.63 -5.97 1.17
CA SER A 55 -16.58 -5.79 0.05
C SER A 55 -16.06 -4.89 -1.06
N PHE A 56 -14.92 -4.19 -0.86
CA PHE A 56 -14.35 -3.29 -1.87
C PHE A 56 -14.31 -3.92 -3.26
N ARG A 57 -14.63 -3.17 -4.29
CA ARG A 57 -14.53 -3.63 -5.68
C ARG A 57 -13.67 -2.65 -6.45
N SER A 58 -12.57 -3.15 -7.02
CA SER A 58 -11.73 -2.34 -7.90
C SER A 58 -12.50 -1.97 -9.15
N GLU A 59 -12.28 -0.77 -9.63
CA GLU A 59 -12.74 -0.34 -10.94
C GLU A 59 -11.87 -1.00 -12.03
N ARG A 60 -12.39 -1.11 -13.26
CA ARG A 60 -11.61 -1.67 -14.38
C ARG A 60 -10.48 -0.70 -14.74
N GLY A 61 -9.28 -1.23 -14.92
CA GLY A 61 -8.11 -0.47 -15.36
C GLY A 61 -6.97 -0.50 -14.34
N ARG A 62 -5.78 -0.11 -14.80
CA ARG A 62 -4.55 0.01 -13.99
C ARG A 62 -3.77 1.21 -14.51
N ASN A 63 -3.37 2.10 -13.63
CA ASN A 63 -2.47 3.20 -13.96
C ASN A 63 -1.55 3.46 -12.76
N TYR A 64 -0.61 2.54 -12.57
CA TYR A 64 0.29 2.54 -11.43
C TYR A 64 1.11 3.83 -11.36
N GLY A 65 1.68 4.29 -12.47
CA GLY A 65 2.43 5.54 -12.50
C GLY A 65 1.59 6.74 -12.03
N LYS A 66 0.33 6.88 -12.48
CA LYS A 66 -0.57 7.94 -11.98
C LYS A 66 -0.82 7.81 -10.48
N VAL A 67 -1.15 6.61 -10.00
CA VAL A 67 -1.44 6.35 -8.58
C VAL A 67 -0.23 6.68 -7.71
N PHE A 68 0.95 6.21 -8.07
CA PHE A 68 2.16 6.39 -7.28
C PHE A 68 2.72 7.82 -7.38
N ARG A 69 2.48 8.54 -8.50
CA ARG A 69 2.75 9.99 -8.58
C ARG A 69 1.85 10.79 -7.65
N GLN A 70 0.55 10.46 -7.60
CA GLN A 70 -0.37 11.08 -6.64
C GLN A 70 0.08 10.80 -5.19
N LEU A 71 0.42 9.54 -4.90
CA LEU A 71 0.92 9.12 -3.59
C LEU A 71 2.21 9.87 -3.20
N LEU A 72 3.14 10.06 -4.14
CA LEU A 72 4.37 10.83 -3.89
C LEU A 72 4.09 12.27 -3.48
N VAL A 73 3.16 12.95 -4.14
CA VAL A 73 2.75 14.32 -3.78
C VAL A 73 2.19 14.34 -2.36
N GLU A 74 1.30 13.41 -2.03
CA GLU A 74 0.66 13.33 -0.71
C GLU A 74 1.67 13.03 0.41
N VAL A 75 2.55 12.04 0.22
CA VAL A 75 3.60 11.68 1.18
C VAL A 75 4.62 12.81 1.36
N THR A 76 4.98 13.51 0.28
CA THR A 76 5.88 14.66 0.35
C THR A 76 5.27 15.78 1.19
N ARG A 77 3.99 16.08 0.99
CA ARG A 77 3.25 17.07 1.79
C ARG A 77 3.22 16.64 3.26
N LEU A 78 2.86 15.39 3.53
CA LEU A 78 2.76 14.85 4.88
C LEU A 78 4.08 14.93 5.65
N ARG A 79 5.20 14.60 4.99
CA ARG A 79 6.54 14.73 5.58
C ARG A 79 6.87 16.18 5.95
N ARG A 80 6.50 17.14 5.09
CA ARG A 80 6.74 18.58 5.35
C ARG A 80 5.91 19.07 6.53
N GLU A 81 4.64 18.67 6.62
CA GLU A 81 3.71 19.10 7.66
C GLU A 81 4.01 18.45 9.02
N GLN A 82 4.27 17.14 9.05
CA GLN A 82 4.42 16.39 10.30
C GLN A 82 5.87 16.23 10.76
N LYS A 83 6.85 16.63 9.95
CA LYS A 83 8.30 16.45 10.19
C LYS A 83 8.69 14.99 10.51
N ARG A 84 7.89 14.02 10.06
CA ARG A 84 8.12 12.58 10.26
C ARG A 84 8.03 11.83 8.94
N ARG A 85 8.83 10.77 8.80
CA ARG A 85 8.70 9.82 7.68
C ARG A 85 7.62 8.82 8.03
N VAL A 86 6.70 8.59 7.09
CA VAL A 86 5.70 7.54 7.22
C VAL A 86 6.25 6.20 6.78
N VAL A 87 5.65 5.12 7.29
CA VAL A 87 5.88 3.77 6.82
C VAL A 87 4.78 3.40 5.83
N LEU A 88 5.16 2.96 4.64
CA LEU A 88 4.24 2.62 3.57
C LEU A 88 4.35 1.13 3.24
N TYR A 89 3.28 0.38 3.53
CA TYR A 89 3.15 -1.02 3.14
C TYR A 89 2.34 -1.13 1.84
N THR A 90 2.97 -1.62 0.77
CA THR A 90 2.29 -1.90 -0.51
C THR A 90 1.98 -3.38 -0.62
N ILE A 91 0.70 -3.75 -0.64
CA ILE A 91 0.27 -5.13 -0.90
C ILE A 91 -0.24 -5.21 -2.34
N THR A 92 0.42 -5.99 -3.19
CA THR A 92 0.11 -6.05 -4.62
C THR A 92 0.39 -7.42 -5.23
N HIS A 93 0.09 -7.59 -6.52
CA HIS A 93 0.47 -8.78 -7.29
C HIS A 93 1.72 -8.52 -8.14
N GLY A 94 2.39 -9.59 -8.57
CA GLY A 94 3.62 -9.53 -9.39
C GLY A 94 3.50 -8.89 -10.78
N GLN A 95 2.33 -8.37 -11.18
CA GLN A 95 2.18 -7.59 -12.44
C GLN A 95 1.96 -6.09 -12.17
N CYS A 96 2.28 -5.64 -10.95
CA CYS A 96 2.30 -4.24 -10.61
C CYS A 96 3.59 -3.64 -11.15
N HIS A 97 3.47 -2.77 -12.15
CA HIS A 97 4.62 -2.12 -12.77
C HIS A 97 4.67 -0.69 -12.27
N ILE A 98 5.73 -0.34 -11.54
CA ILE A 98 5.95 1.01 -11.02
C ILE A 98 7.35 1.41 -11.46
N GLU A 99 7.48 2.62 -11.97
CA GLU A 99 8.76 3.14 -12.45
C GLU A 99 9.79 3.18 -11.29
N PRO A 100 10.99 2.58 -11.43
CA PRO A 100 12.04 2.58 -10.41
C PRO A 100 12.37 3.97 -9.84
N GLU A 101 12.35 5.00 -10.70
CA GLU A 101 12.61 6.39 -10.34
C GLU A 101 11.55 6.92 -9.38
N LEU A 102 10.29 6.52 -9.57
CA LEU A 102 9.17 6.94 -8.74
C LEU A 102 9.25 6.31 -7.33
N ILE A 103 9.71 5.07 -7.25
CA ILE A 103 9.93 4.37 -5.98
C ILE A 103 11.12 4.96 -5.24
N THR A 104 12.19 5.28 -5.97
CA THR A 104 13.36 5.97 -5.43
C THR A 104 12.97 7.34 -4.86
N ALA A 105 12.15 8.10 -5.58
CA ALA A 105 11.62 9.38 -5.08
C ALA A 105 10.76 9.20 -3.82
N LEU A 106 9.84 8.22 -3.80
CA LEU A 106 9.03 7.91 -2.61
C LEU A 106 9.89 7.55 -1.39
N LYS A 107 10.97 6.78 -1.60
CA LYS A 107 11.88 6.34 -0.54
C LYS A 107 12.58 7.50 0.15
N GLN A 108 12.79 8.63 -0.55
CA GLN A 108 13.32 9.83 0.08
C GLN A 108 12.39 10.36 1.17
N HIS A 109 11.07 10.13 1.09
CA HIS A 109 10.06 10.71 1.99
C HIS A 109 9.39 9.71 2.95
N ALA A 110 9.46 8.41 2.68
CA ALA A 110 8.83 7.34 3.48
C ALA A 110 9.74 6.11 3.57
N PHE A 111 9.50 5.23 4.54
CA PHE A 111 10.02 3.87 4.54
C PHE A 111 9.08 2.98 3.73
N LEU A 112 9.59 2.23 2.77
CA LEU A 112 8.78 1.49 1.80
C LEU A 112 8.92 -0.01 2.04
N TYR A 113 7.83 -0.67 2.41
CA TYR A 113 7.75 -2.11 2.52
C TYR A 113 6.71 -2.65 1.54
N GLY A 114 6.89 -3.88 1.09
CA GLY A 114 6.02 -4.46 0.07
C GLY A 114 5.79 -5.94 0.29
N VAL A 115 4.54 -6.36 0.07
CA VAL A 115 4.18 -7.76 -0.04
C VAL A 115 3.66 -7.99 -1.45
N VAL A 116 4.44 -8.76 -2.22
CA VAL A 116 4.14 -9.07 -3.61
C VAL A 116 3.65 -10.51 -3.71
N VAL A 117 2.38 -10.66 -4.05
CA VAL A 117 1.79 -11.97 -4.34
C VAL A 117 2.16 -12.33 -5.77
N LEU A 118 3.18 -13.18 -5.91
CA LEU A 118 3.63 -13.67 -7.20
C LEU A 118 2.56 -14.58 -7.83
N PRO A 119 2.32 -14.47 -9.15
CA PRO A 119 1.81 -15.62 -9.90
C PRO A 119 2.89 -16.71 -9.94
N SER A 120 2.62 -17.86 -10.57
CA SER A 120 3.56 -19.00 -10.68
C SER A 120 4.90 -18.70 -11.40
N SER A 121 5.26 -17.43 -11.61
CA SER A 121 6.53 -16.97 -12.17
C SER A 121 7.50 -16.55 -11.05
N ASP A 122 8.77 -16.87 -11.21
CA ASP A 122 9.82 -16.57 -10.21
C ASP A 122 10.38 -15.15 -10.30
N HIS A 123 9.89 -14.32 -11.24
CA HIS A 123 10.38 -12.96 -11.42
C HIS A 123 9.64 -11.95 -10.54
N LEU A 124 10.40 -11.23 -9.72
CA LEU A 124 9.90 -10.11 -8.93
C LEU A 124 9.80 -8.84 -9.79
N PRO A 125 8.81 -7.95 -9.53
CA PRO A 125 8.78 -6.63 -10.15
C PRO A 125 10.05 -5.82 -9.87
N GLU A 126 10.46 -4.99 -10.83
CA GLU A 126 11.70 -4.20 -10.79
C GLU A 126 11.82 -3.26 -9.58
N PHE A 127 10.69 -2.84 -9.00
CA PHE A 127 10.71 -1.98 -7.82
C PHE A 127 11.01 -2.71 -6.51
N VAL A 128 10.86 -4.04 -6.46
CA VAL A 128 10.99 -4.80 -5.21
C VAL A 128 12.38 -4.66 -4.58
N PRO A 129 13.50 -4.76 -5.33
CA PRO A 129 14.84 -4.52 -4.77
C PRO A 129 15.06 -3.12 -4.19
N LEU A 130 14.22 -2.14 -4.54
CA LEU A 130 14.34 -0.76 -4.05
C LEU A 130 13.65 -0.54 -2.70
N LEU A 131 12.84 -1.49 -2.25
CA LEU A 131 12.15 -1.42 -0.95
C LEU A 131 13.12 -1.51 0.22
N ASP A 132 12.68 -1.07 1.40
CA ASP A 132 13.38 -1.26 2.66
C ASP A 132 13.26 -2.72 3.12
N ARG A 133 14.29 -3.21 3.81
CA ARG A 133 14.31 -4.55 4.41
C ARG A 133 13.69 -4.46 5.80
N SER A 134 12.72 -5.33 6.08
CA SER A 134 12.08 -5.49 7.39
C SER A 134 12.94 -6.27 8.36
#